data_AF-A0A3D1CKW8-F1
#
_entry.id   AF-A0A3D1CKW8-F1
#
_cell.length_a   1.000
_cell.length_b   1.000
_cell.length_c   1.000
_cell.angle_alpha   90.00
_cell.angle_beta   90.00
_cell.angle_gamma   90.00
#
_symmetry.space_group_name_H-M   'P 1'
#
loop_
_entity.id
_entity.type
_entity.pdbx_description
1 polymer ?
#
loop_
_entity_poly.entity_id
_entity_poly.type
_entity_poly.pdbx_seq_one_letter_code
_entity_poly.pdbx_strand_id
1 'polypeptide(L)'
;QIFQDGDDEVEVRVMFPDSQRNTQASLDDFMIRLPDGGSVPLDSVVHFDARRGFGVLRHTDTRLAVHVTATVDSQVTNNNTILADLQQEFLPDLMARYGIQVVFEGRAEEQADTIGDMKQGTLLAFALIYIILAWVFASYGWPLVVMTAIPFGLIGALVGHWLLNIDLTILSLFGIFGLSGIVVNNAIILVTFFKN
;
A
#
# COMPACT_ATOMS: atom_id res chain seq x y z
N GLN A 1 -12.50 -34.29 24.63
CA GLN A 1 -13.67 -34.13 25.52
C GLN A 1 -13.52 -32.80 26.24
N ILE A 2 -14.56 -31.99 26.33
CA ILE A 2 -14.52 -30.76 27.12
C ILE A 2 -14.92 -31.13 28.55
N PHE A 3 -14.09 -30.77 29.52
CA PHE A 3 -14.31 -30.96 30.95
C PHE A 3 -14.46 -29.58 31.59
N GLN A 4 -15.45 -29.43 32.46
CA GLN A 4 -15.74 -28.17 33.15
C GLN A 4 -15.08 -28.20 34.52
N ASP A 5 -14.18 -27.26 34.81
CA ASP A 5 -13.55 -27.08 36.11
C ASP A 5 -13.94 -25.70 36.68
N GLY A 6 -15.00 -25.68 37.49
CA GLY A 6 -15.58 -24.43 37.97
C GLY A 6 -16.25 -23.62 36.86
N ASP A 7 -15.75 -22.41 36.62
CA ASP A 7 -16.20 -21.51 35.54
C ASP A 7 -15.34 -21.67 34.26
N ASP A 8 -14.31 -22.51 34.28
CA ASP A 8 -13.38 -22.71 33.16
C ASP A 8 -13.70 -23.99 32.36
N GLU A 9 -13.65 -23.90 31.04
CA GLU A 9 -13.73 -25.06 30.14
C GLU A 9 -12.32 -25.55 29.77
N VAL A 10 -12.02 -26.81 30.07
CA VAL A 10 -10.73 -27.44 29.75
C VAL A 10 -10.92 -28.54 28.70
N GLU A 11 -10.16 -28.46 27.61
CA GLU A 11 -10.16 -29.50 26.60
C GLU A 11 -9.22 -30.66 26.99
N VAL A 12 -9.79 -31.84 27.19
CA VAL A 12 -9.06 -33.09 27.47
C VAL A 12 -8.93 -33.91 26.19
N ARG A 13 -7.69 -34.19 25.79
CA ARG A 13 -7.36 -35.04 24.63
C ARG A 13 -6.53 -36.23 25.08
N VAL A 14 -6.90 -37.42 24.59
CA VAL A 14 -6.06 -38.61 24.72
C VAL A 14 -5.12 -38.63 23.51
N MET A 15 -3.82 -38.62 23.76
CA MET A 15 -2.79 -38.60 22.72
C MET A 15 -1.65 -39.55 23.12
N PHE A 16 -0.97 -40.11 22.12
CA PHE A 16 0.27 -40.83 22.35
C PHE A 16 1.37 -39.90 22.89
N PRO A 17 2.37 -40.44 23.62
CA PRO A 17 3.55 -39.68 24.02
C PRO A 17 4.27 -39.09 22.81
N ASP A 18 4.92 -37.93 22.97
CA ASP A 18 5.56 -37.21 21.85
C ASP A 18 6.62 -38.05 21.11
N SER A 19 7.31 -38.93 21.82
CA SER A 19 8.31 -39.86 21.25
C SER A 19 7.72 -40.88 20.27
N GLN A 20 6.41 -41.14 20.34
CA GLN A 20 5.67 -42.05 19.47
C GLN A 20 4.83 -41.31 18.42
N ARG A 21 4.94 -39.98 18.33
CA ARG A 21 4.15 -39.14 17.38
C ARG A 21 5.00 -38.39 16.38
N ASN A 22 6.22 -38.02 16.77
CA ASN A 22 7.06 -37.11 15.98
C ASN A 22 7.98 -37.84 14.99
N THR A 23 7.75 -39.14 14.74
CA THR A 23 8.52 -39.91 13.75
C THR A 23 7.60 -40.50 12.70
N GLN A 24 8.02 -40.45 11.44
CA GLN A 24 7.28 -41.05 10.33
C GLN A 24 7.06 -42.56 10.55
N ALA A 25 8.06 -43.24 11.11
CA ALA A 25 8.00 -44.67 11.44
C ALA A 25 6.90 -45.04 12.44
N SER A 26 6.42 -44.09 13.25
CA SER A 26 5.30 -44.33 14.17
C SER A 26 3.97 -44.55 13.46
N LEU A 27 3.82 -44.09 12.21
CA LEU A 27 2.63 -44.34 11.40
C LEU A 27 2.66 -45.74 10.77
N ASP A 28 3.85 -46.29 10.53
CA ASP A 28 4.03 -47.62 9.93
C ASP A 28 3.62 -48.73 10.91
N ASP A 29 3.96 -48.58 12.20
CA ASP A 29 3.60 -49.53 13.26
C ASP A 29 2.23 -49.26 13.90
N PHE A 30 1.47 -48.30 13.38
CA PHE A 30 0.20 -47.90 13.98
C PHE A 30 -0.90 -48.93 13.74
N MET A 31 -1.43 -49.53 14.80
CA MET A 31 -2.48 -50.54 14.71
C MET A 31 -3.88 -49.90 14.87
N ILE A 32 -4.76 -50.13 13.90
CA ILE A 32 -6.17 -49.75 13.98
C ILE A 32 -7.01 -50.94 14.43
N ARG A 33 -7.91 -50.71 15.38
CA ARG A 33 -8.86 -51.71 15.85
C ARG A 33 -10.10 -51.77 14.94
N LEU A 34 -10.44 -52.96 14.47
CA LEU A 34 -11.62 -53.19 13.65
C LEU A 34 -12.89 -53.33 14.52
N PRO A 35 -14.09 -53.12 13.95
CA PRO A 35 -15.36 -53.32 14.65
C PRO A 35 -15.56 -54.75 15.19
N ASP A 36 -14.93 -55.74 14.57
CA ASP A 36 -14.95 -57.16 14.97
C ASP A 36 -13.98 -57.48 16.13
N GLY A 37 -13.25 -56.48 16.63
CA GLY A 37 -12.27 -56.62 17.70
C GLY A 37 -10.86 -57.01 17.24
N GLY A 38 -10.67 -57.28 15.94
CA GLY A 38 -9.37 -57.50 15.33
C GLY A 38 -8.51 -56.23 15.29
N SER A 39 -7.25 -56.36 14.87
CA SER A 39 -6.35 -55.22 14.65
C SER A 39 -5.59 -55.40 13.36
N VAL A 40 -5.46 -54.32 12.59
CA VAL A 40 -4.69 -54.28 11.34
C VAL A 40 -3.74 -53.08 11.36
N PRO A 41 -2.56 -53.18 10.75
CA PRO A 41 -1.67 -52.04 10.64
C PRO A 41 -2.24 -50.99 9.68
N LEU A 42 -1.99 -49.71 9.97
CA LEU A 42 -2.55 -48.55 9.26
C LEU A 42 -2.14 -48.53 7.79
N ASP A 43 -0.91 -48.91 7.49
CA ASP A 43 -0.36 -49.03 6.13
C ASP A 43 -1.15 -49.98 5.22
N SER A 44 -1.83 -50.99 5.78
CA SER A 44 -2.63 -51.95 5.03
C SER A 44 -3.99 -51.39 4.56
N VAL A 45 -4.43 -50.26 5.13
CA VAL A 45 -5.75 -49.66 4.87
C VAL A 45 -5.69 -48.26 4.26
N VAL A 46 -4.53 -47.57 4.32
CA VAL A 46 -4.35 -46.24 3.71
C VAL A 46 -3.10 -46.20 2.84
N HIS A 47 -3.09 -45.29 1.86
CA HIS A 47 -1.92 -44.96 1.08
C HIS A 47 -1.36 -43.60 1.50
N PHE A 48 -0.07 -43.55 1.85
CA PHE A 48 0.60 -42.30 2.22
C PHE A 48 1.38 -41.72 1.04
N ASP A 49 0.95 -40.55 0.57
CA ASP A 49 1.66 -39.77 -0.45
C ASP A 49 2.29 -38.53 0.18
N ALA A 50 3.63 -38.53 0.30
CA ALA A 50 4.37 -37.35 0.73
C ALA A 50 4.38 -36.30 -0.40
N ARG A 51 3.61 -35.22 -0.22
CA ARG A 51 3.57 -34.10 -1.17
C ARG A 51 3.95 -32.80 -0.47
N ARG A 52 4.73 -31.97 -1.17
CA ARG A 52 5.03 -30.61 -0.71
C ARG A 52 3.79 -29.75 -0.90
N GLY A 53 3.15 -29.36 0.20
CA GLY A 53 2.03 -28.44 0.22
C GLY A 53 2.47 -26.98 0.40
N PHE A 54 1.52 -26.06 0.29
CA PHE A 54 1.73 -24.67 0.68
C PHE A 54 1.73 -24.55 2.21
N GLY A 55 2.77 -23.93 2.77
CA GLY A 55 2.83 -23.69 4.22
C GLY A 55 1.86 -22.62 4.70
N VAL A 56 1.56 -21.63 3.86
CA VAL A 56 0.60 -20.55 4.13
C VAL A 56 -0.06 -20.15 2.81
N LEU A 57 -1.38 -19.99 2.81
CA LEU A 57 -2.14 -19.38 1.73
C LEU A 57 -2.51 -17.96 2.14
N ARG A 58 -2.05 -16.96 1.38
CA ARG A 58 -2.35 -15.54 1.62
C ARG A 58 -3.30 -15.02 0.57
N HIS A 59 -4.16 -14.10 0.99
CA HIS A 59 -5.14 -13.48 0.11
C HIS A 59 -5.12 -11.96 0.29
N THR A 60 -5.15 -11.24 -0.83
CA THR A 60 -5.46 -9.80 -0.90
C THR A 60 -6.82 -9.69 -1.60
N ASP A 61 -7.77 -8.95 -1.01
CA ASP A 61 -9.11 -8.75 -1.57
C ASP A 61 -9.77 -10.03 -2.06
N THR A 62 -9.73 -11.08 -1.21
CA THR A 62 -10.29 -12.42 -1.48
C THR A 62 -9.63 -13.21 -2.62
N ARG A 63 -8.54 -12.70 -3.21
CA ARG A 63 -7.76 -13.38 -4.25
C ARG A 63 -6.46 -13.93 -3.68
N LEU A 64 -6.08 -15.15 -4.10
CA LEU A 64 -4.80 -15.74 -3.71
C LEU A 64 -3.66 -14.83 -4.17
N ALA A 65 -2.80 -14.44 -3.23
CA ALA A 65 -1.76 -13.46 -3.46
C ALA A 65 -0.41 -13.93 -2.90
N VAL A 66 0.66 -13.45 -3.54
CA VAL A 66 2.04 -13.62 -3.07
C VAL A 66 2.58 -12.22 -2.79
N HIS A 67 2.88 -11.94 -1.51
CA HIS A 67 3.52 -10.68 -1.16
C HIS A 67 5.03 -10.79 -1.41
N VAL A 68 5.54 -9.87 -2.21
CA VAL A 68 6.97 -9.66 -2.43
C VAL A 68 7.33 -8.35 -1.74
N THR A 69 8.21 -8.41 -0.74
CA THR A 69 8.63 -7.23 0.01
C THR A 69 10.04 -6.82 -0.41
N ALA A 70 10.23 -5.52 -0.56
CA ALA A 70 11.52 -4.91 -0.83
C ALA A 70 11.61 -3.55 -0.11
N THR A 71 12.82 -3.16 0.25
CA THR A 71 13.09 -1.85 0.86
C THR A 71 14.02 -1.09 -0.05
N VAL A 72 13.68 0.17 -0.34
CA VAL A 72 14.51 1.06 -1.15
C VAL A 72 15.44 1.85 -0.24
N ASP A 73 16.72 1.91 -0.62
CA ASP A 73 17.69 2.83 -0.02
C ASP A 73 17.55 4.21 -0.68
N SER A 74 17.02 5.17 0.08
CA SER A 74 16.76 6.54 -0.37
C SER A 74 18.03 7.37 -0.59
N GLN A 75 19.21 6.88 -0.22
CA GLN A 75 20.48 7.53 -0.56
C GLN A 75 20.96 7.18 -1.97
N VAL A 76 20.50 6.05 -2.53
CA VAL A 76 20.95 5.53 -3.82
C VAL A 76 19.93 5.83 -4.92
N THR A 77 18.64 5.67 -4.63
CA THR A 77 17.58 5.85 -5.62
C THR A 77 16.24 6.17 -4.98
N ASN A 78 15.34 6.72 -5.78
CA ASN A 78 13.98 7.05 -5.38
C ASN A 78 13.04 5.88 -5.66
N ASN A 79 12.15 5.60 -4.71
CA ASN A 79 11.08 4.63 -4.84
C ASN A 79 10.21 4.89 -6.10
N ASN A 80 9.90 6.14 -6.40
CA ASN A 80 9.09 6.50 -7.57
C ASN A 80 9.74 6.09 -8.90
N THR A 81 11.07 6.26 -9.01
CA THR A 81 11.82 5.88 -10.20
C THR A 81 11.81 4.37 -10.39
N ILE A 82 12.09 3.60 -9.32
CA ILE A 82 12.06 2.14 -9.38
C ILE A 82 10.66 1.64 -9.77
N LEU A 83 9.61 2.20 -9.17
CA LEU A 83 8.24 1.80 -9.49
C LEU A 83 7.88 2.10 -10.95
N ALA A 84 8.30 3.25 -11.46
CA ALA A 84 8.10 3.61 -12.86
C ALA A 84 8.81 2.64 -13.81
N ASP A 85 10.08 2.32 -13.53
CA ASP A 85 10.88 1.38 -14.33
C ASP A 85 10.27 -0.03 -14.30
N LEU A 86 9.86 -0.51 -13.12
CA LEU A 86 9.17 -1.78 -12.97
C LEU A 86 7.88 -1.85 -13.78
N GLN A 87 7.06 -0.79 -13.71
CA GLN A 87 5.79 -0.71 -14.43
C GLN A 87 5.96 -0.62 -15.95
N GLN A 88 7.03 0.02 -16.44
CA GLN A 88 7.24 0.23 -17.86
C GLN A 88 7.97 -0.94 -18.53
N GLU A 89 8.97 -1.52 -17.86
CA GLU A 89 9.88 -2.47 -18.50
C GLU A 89 9.61 -3.93 -18.11
N PHE A 90 9.42 -4.21 -16.81
CA PHE A 90 9.47 -5.59 -16.30
C PHE A 90 8.08 -6.21 -16.10
N LEU A 91 7.18 -5.49 -15.42
CA LEU A 91 5.87 -6.02 -15.04
C LEU A 91 4.96 -6.35 -16.23
N PRO A 92 4.93 -5.58 -17.34
CA PRO A 92 4.06 -5.92 -18.46
C PRO A 92 4.35 -7.29 -19.07
N ASP A 93 5.63 -7.66 -19.25
CA ASP A 93 6.04 -8.97 -19.77
C ASP A 93 5.70 -10.09 -18.78
N LEU A 94 5.95 -9.87 -17.49
CA LEU A 94 5.63 -10.84 -16.43
C LEU A 94 4.12 -11.12 -16.35
N MET A 95 3.30 -10.06 -16.38
CA MET A 95 1.84 -10.17 -16.35
C MET A 95 1.31 -10.89 -17.60
N ALA A 96 1.85 -10.58 -18.78
CA ALA A 96 1.46 -11.23 -20.03
C ALA A 96 1.84 -12.73 -20.07
N ARG A 97 3.03 -13.07 -19.57
CA ARG A 97 3.55 -14.45 -19.58
C ARG A 97 2.81 -15.39 -18.65
N TYR A 98 2.42 -14.90 -17.46
CA TYR A 98 1.84 -15.74 -16.41
C TYR A 98 0.36 -15.45 -16.11
N GLY A 99 -0.24 -14.45 -16.77
CA GLY A 99 -1.64 -14.09 -16.55
C GLY A 99 -1.93 -13.58 -15.13
N ILE A 100 -0.91 -13.03 -14.46
CA ILE A 100 -1.02 -12.53 -13.08
C ILE A 100 -1.31 -11.04 -13.07
N GLN A 101 -1.94 -10.58 -11.99
CA GLN A 101 -2.09 -9.17 -11.69
C GLN A 101 -1.09 -8.76 -10.61
N VAL A 102 -0.45 -7.62 -10.81
CA VAL A 102 0.49 -7.04 -9.86
C VAL A 102 -0.10 -5.74 -9.34
N VAL A 103 -0.19 -5.63 -8.03
CA VAL A 103 -0.67 -4.43 -7.32
C VAL A 103 0.45 -4.00 -6.39
N PHE A 104 0.69 -2.68 -6.34
CA PHE A 104 1.63 -2.10 -5.39
C PHE A 104 0.87 -1.71 -4.13
N GLU A 105 1.24 -2.29 -3.00
CA GLU A 105 0.66 -2.02 -1.68
C GLU A 105 1.66 -1.27 -0.79
N GLY A 106 1.18 -0.77 0.35
CA GLY A 106 2.02 -0.14 1.37
C GLY A 106 2.39 1.30 1.02
N ARG A 107 3.67 1.68 1.11
CA ARG A 107 4.08 3.08 0.93
C ARG A 107 3.72 3.68 -0.43
N ALA A 108 3.73 2.86 -1.48
CA ALA A 108 3.36 3.31 -2.82
C ALA A 108 1.86 3.65 -2.92
N GLU A 109 1.02 2.83 -2.29
CA GLU A 109 -0.43 3.02 -2.19
C GLU A 109 -0.77 4.25 -1.34
N GLU A 110 -0.19 4.35 -0.13
CA GLU A 110 -0.36 5.51 0.76
C GLU A 110 0.01 6.83 0.06
N GLN A 111 1.09 6.81 -0.75
CA GLN A 111 1.51 7.97 -1.52
C GLN A 111 0.55 8.29 -2.67
N ALA A 112 0.06 7.29 -3.39
CA ALA A 112 -0.89 7.47 -4.48
C ALA A 112 -2.22 8.06 -3.97
N ASP A 113 -2.73 7.54 -2.85
CA ASP A 113 -3.93 8.04 -2.19
C ASP A 113 -3.76 9.48 -1.73
N THR A 114 -2.63 9.79 -1.07
CA THR A 114 -2.32 11.16 -0.63
C THR A 114 -2.26 12.13 -1.81
N ILE A 115 -1.63 11.74 -2.92
CA ILE A 115 -1.58 12.57 -4.14
C ILE A 115 -2.99 12.75 -4.73
N GLY A 116 -3.82 11.71 -4.72
CA GLY A 116 -5.22 11.77 -5.13
C GLY A 116 -6.03 12.79 -4.33
N ASP A 117 -5.96 12.70 -3.00
CA ASP A 117 -6.59 13.63 -2.08
C ASP A 117 -6.10 15.07 -2.27
N MET A 118 -4.78 15.24 -2.44
CA MET A 118 -4.18 16.56 -2.69
C MET A 118 -4.63 17.15 -4.02
N LYS A 119 -4.78 16.35 -5.08
CA LYS A 119 -5.30 16.81 -6.38
C LYS A 119 -6.74 17.32 -6.23
N GLN A 120 -7.58 16.59 -5.52
CA GLN A 120 -8.95 17.01 -5.25
C GLN A 120 -8.99 18.28 -4.37
N GLY A 121 -8.15 18.32 -3.33
CA GLY A 121 -7.96 19.49 -2.47
C GLY A 121 -7.49 20.73 -3.21
N THR A 122 -6.57 20.59 -4.18
CA THR A 122 -6.07 21.69 -5.03
C THR A 122 -7.20 22.32 -5.83
N LEU A 123 -8.06 21.49 -6.44
CA LEU A 123 -9.18 21.96 -7.24
C LEU A 123 -10.20 22.73 -6.38
N LEU A 124 -10.51 22.21 -5.19
CA LEU A 124 -11.37 22.90 -4.23
C LEU A 124 -10.73 24.20 -3.74
N ALA A 125 -9.43 24.19 -3.44
CA ALA A 125 -8.69 25.37 -3.00
C ALA A 125 -8.69 26.47 -4.07
N PHE A 126 -8.44 26.14 -5.34
CA PHE A 126 -8.52 27.13 -6.42
C PHE A 126 -9.92 27.71 -6.61
N ALA A 127 -10.97 26.90 -6.46
CA ALA A 127 -12.34 27.39 -6.50
C ALA A 127 -12.61 28.38 -5.35
N LEU A 128 -12.21 28.05 -4.12
CA LEU A 128 -12.37 28.92 -2.95
C LEU A 128 -11.55 30.21 -3.06
N ILE A 129 -10.29 30.12 -3.48
CA ILE A 129 -9.42 31.29 -3.73
C ILE A 129 -10.09 32.20 -4.75
N TYR A 130 -10.57 31.66 -5.87
CA TYR A 130 -11.25 32.45 -6.89
C TYR A 130 -12.48 33.18 -6.33
N ILE A 131 -13.34 32.48 -5.58
CA ILE A 131 -14.55 33.07 -4.98
C ILE A 131 -14.19 34.21 -4.02
N ILE A 132 -13.21 33.98 -3.13
CA ILE A 132 -12.76 34.98 -2.16
C ILE A 132 -12.20 36.20 -2.89
N LEU A 133 -11.34 36.00 -3.88
CA LEU A 133 -10.76 37.10 -4.65
C LEU A 133 -11.80 37.85 -5.46
N ALA A 134 -12.78 37.16 -6.05
CA ALA A 134 -13.86 37.78 -6.81
C ALA A 134 -14.68 38.72 -5.92
N TRP A 135 -14.93 38.31 -4.67
CA TRP A 135 -15.55 39.15 -3.65
C TRP A 135 -14.66 40.34 -3.31
N VAL A 136 -13.40 40.10 -2.92
CA VAL A 136 -12.45 41.15 -2.48
C VAL A 136 -12.27 42.24 -3.54
N PHE A 137 -12.12 41.85 -4.81
CA PHE A 137 -11.92 42.80 -5.91
C PHE A 137 -13.21 43.36 -6.50
N ALA A 138 -14.38 42.83 -6.10
CA ALA A 138 -15.69 43.06 -6.73
C ALA A 138 -15.61 42.91 -8.26
N SER A 139 -14.87 41.91 -8.74
CA SER A 139 -14.57 41.71 -10.16
C SER A 139 -14.29 40.24 -10.46
N TYR A 140 -14.76 39.77 -11.60
CA TYR A 140 -14.53 38.40 -12.08
C TYR A 140 -13.19 38.22 -12.82
N GLY A 141 -12.59 39.32 -13.31
CA GLY A 141 -11.36 39.26 -14.11
C GLY A 141 -10.07 39.31 -13.28
N TRP A 142 -10.01 40.22 -12.30
CA TRP A 142 -8.84 40.40 -11.43
C TRP A 142 -8.40 39.13 -10.66
N PRO A 143 -9.31 38.28 -10.15
CA PRO A 143 -8.94 37.00 -9.53
C PRO A 143 -8.10 36.10 -10.44
N LEU A 144 -8.44 36.02 -11.73
CA LEU A 144 -7.69 35.20 -12.68
C LEU A 144 -6.27 35.73 -12.87
N VAL A 145 -6.11 37.06 -12.95
CA VAL A 145 -4.79 37.70 -13.04
C VAL A 145 -3.94 37.32 -11.83
N VAL A 146 -4.47 37.41 -10.62
CA VAL A 146 -3.77 37.00 -9.39
C VAL A 146 -3.43 35.50 -9.42
N MET A 147 -4.36 34.64 -9.86
CA MET A 147 -4.11 33.20 -9.96
C MET A 147 -3.04 32.84 -10.99
N THR A 148 -2.80 33.66 -12.02
CA THR A 148 -1.70 33.41 -12.96
C THR A 148 -0.32 33.46 -12.31
N ALA A 149 -0.18 34.11 -11.14
CA ALA A 149 1.06 34.12 -10.37
C ALA A 149 1.42 32.73 -9.82
N ILE A 150 0.44 31.85 -9.59
CA ILE A 150 0.62 30.54 -8.96
C ILE A 150 1.52 29.61 -9.82
N PRO A 151 1.25 29.42 -11.13
CA PRO A 151 2.16 28.69 -12.02
C PRO A 151 3.63 29.17 -11.97
N PHE A 152 3.88 30.47 -11.82
CA PHE A 152 5.25 30.99 -11.71
C PHE A 152 5.92 30.56 -10.40
N GLY A 153 5.17 30.54 -9.29
CA GLY A 153 5.64 29.98 -8.01
C GLY A 153 5.99 28.50 -8.13
N LEU A 154 5.15 27.72 -8.81
CA LEU A 154 5.39 26.30 -9.07
C LEU A 154 6.67 26.07 -9.88
N ILE A 155 6.88 26.82 -10.96
CA ILE A 155 8.10 26.72 -11.78
C ILE A 155 9.33 27.00 -10.93
N GLY A 156 9.30 28.03 -10.07
CA GLY A 156 10.39 28.33 -9.14
C GLY A 156 10.70 27.18 -8.19
N ALA A 157 9.67 26.52 -7.64
CA ALA A 157 9.84 25.37 -6.76
C ALA A 157 10.42 24.15 -7.49
N LEU A 158 9.96 23.88 -8.72
CA LEU A 158 10.47 22.79 -9.57
C LEU A 158 11.94 23.01 -9.94
N VAL A 159 12.29 24.23 -10.36
CA VAL A 159 13.69 24.60 -10.67
C VAL A 159 14.55 24.51 -9.41
N GLY A 160 14.03 24.90 -8.24
CA GLY A 160 14.74 24.76 -6.97
C GLY A 160 15.05 23.30 -6.62
N HIS A 161 14.09 22.39 -6.80
CA HIS A 161 14.31 20.96 -6.58
C HIS A 161 15.35 20.40 -7.55
N TRP A 162 15.25 20.78 -8.82
CA TRP A 162 16.20 20.36 -9.85
C TRP A 162 17.62 20.87 -9.58
N LEU A 163 17.78 22.14 -9.19
CA LEU A 163 19.08 22.73 -8.87
C LEU A 163 19.74 22.08 -7.65
N LEU A 164 18.94 21.76 -6.63
CA LEU A 164 19.40 21.12 -5.40
C LEU A 164 19.51 19.60 -5.52
N ASN A 165 19.13 19.04 -6.68
CA ASN A 165 19.09 17.60 -6.95
C ASN A 165 18.33 16.81 -5.88
N ILE A 166 17.20 17.36 -5.43
CA ILE A 166 16.30 16.73 -4.46
C ILE A 166 15.03 16.27 -5.15
N ASP A 167 14.57 15.07 -4.78
CA ASP A 167 13.33 14.51 -5.29
C ASP A 167 12.09 15.29 -4.82
N LEU A 168 11.09 15.34 -5.68
CA LEU A 168 9.77 15.84 -5.30
C LEU A 168 9.06 14.81 -4.42
N THR A 169 8.78 15.19 -3.19
CA THR A 169 8.07 14.37 -2.20
C THR A 169 6.71 14.98 -1.86
N ILE A 170 5.87 14.25 -1.11
CA ILE A 170 4.65 14.80 -0.52
C ILE A 170 4.95 16.06 0.31
N LEU A 171 6.06 16.07 1.04
CA LEU A 171 6.48 17.24 1.82
C LEU A 171 6.80 18.43 0.93
N SER A 172 7.44 18.20 -0.22
CA SER A 172 7.67 19.22 -1.25
C SER A 172 6.35 19.81 -1.75
N LEU A 173 5.32 18.98 -1.96
CA LEU A 173 4.00 19.45 -2.38
C LEU A 173 3.37 20.37 -1.32
N PHE A 174 3.43 20.02 -0.02
CA PHE A 174 2.98 20.92 1.05
C PHE A 174 3.73 22.25 1.04
N GLY A 175 5.05 22.22 0.77
CA GLY A 175 5.85 23.43 0.58
C GLY A 175 5.37 24.29 -0.58
N ILE A 176 5.02 23.68 -1.71
CA ILE A 176 4.47 24.36 -2.90
C ILE A 176 3.10 24.99 -2.60
N PHE A 177 2.25 24.32 -1.82
CA PHE A 177 0.99 24.91 -1.34
C PHE A 177 1.22 26.16 -0.49
N GLY A 178 2.14 26.09 0.48
CA GLY A 178 2.52 27.24 1.29
C GLY A 178 3.07 28.40 0.45
N LEU A 179 3.95 28.09 -0.51
CA LEU A 179 4.50 29.06 -1.45
C LEU A 179 3.39 29.74 -2.27
N SER A 180 2.42 28.98 -2.75
CA SER A 180 1.30 29.50 -3.54
C SER A 180 0.50 30.55 -2.76
N GLY A 181 0.30 30.35 -1.45
CA GLY A 181 -0.35 31.33 -0.58
C GLY A 181 0.43 32.66 -0.47
N ILE A 182 1.75 32.58 -0.30
CA ILE A 182 2.62 33.78 -0.26
C ILE A 182 2.59 34.52 -1.59
N VAL A 183 2.67 33.79 -2.70
CA VAL A 183 2.62 34.36 -4.07
C VAL A 183 1.28 35.05 -4.32
N VAL A 184 0.16 34.43 -3.94
CA VAL A 184 -1.17 35.03 -4.05
C VAL A 184 -1.27 36.29 -3.19
N ASN A 185 -0.79 36.27 -1.95
CA ASN A 185 -0.80 37.46 -1.09
C ASN A 185 -0.03 38.63 -1.73
N ASN A 186 1.18 38.38 -2.22
CA ASN A 186 1.99 39.40 -2.89
C ASN A 186 1.30 39.94 -4.15
N ALA A 187 0.66 39.08 -4.93
CA ALA A 187 -0.09 39.48 -6.12
C ALA A 187 -1.33 40.33 -5.76
N ILE A 188 -2.02 40.04 -4.65
CA ILE A 188 -3.14 40.87 -4.16
C ILE A 188 -2.66 42.29 -3.84
N ILE A 189 -1.55 42.42 -3.10
CA ILE A 189 -0.98 43.73 -2.72
C ILE A 189 -0.62 44.53 -3.98
N LEU A 190 0.06 43.89 -4.94
CA LEU A 190 0.47 44.53 -6.19
C LEU A 190 -0.73 45.01 -7.01
N VAL A 191 -1.73 44.15 -7.21
CA VAL A 191 -2.94 44.48 -7.96
C VAL A 191 -3.73 45.60 -7.28
N THR A 192 -3.83 45.57 -5.95
CA THR A 192 -4.52 46.61 -5.18
C THR A 192 -3.83 47.96 -5.30
N PHE A 193 -2.49 47.98 -5.29
CA PHE A 193 -1.70 49.20 -5.50
C PHE A 193 -1.87 49.79 -6.91
N PHE A 194 -2.02 48.96 -7.95
CA PHE A 194 -2.24 49.45 -9.32
C PHE A 194 -3.68 49.87 -9.61
N LYS A 195 -4.66 49.35 -8.85
CA LYS A 195 -6.08 49.65 -9.01
C LYS A 195 -6.48 50.97 -8.33
N ASN A 196 -5.80 51.33 -7.23
CA ASN A 196 -5.99 52.59 -6.48
C ASN A 196 -4.99 53.66 -6.92
#